data_AF-A0A0Q4KXD0-F1
#
_entry.id   AF-A0A0Q4KXD0-F1
#
_cell.length_a   1.000
_cell.length_b   1.000
_cell.length_c   1.000
_cell.angle_alpha   90.00
_cell.angle_beta   90.00
_cell.angle_gamma   90.00
#
_symmetry.space_group_name_H-M   'P 1'
#
loop_
_entity.id
_entity.type
_entity.pdbx_description
1 polymer ?
#
loop_
_entity_poly.entity_id
_entity_poly.type
_entity_poly.pdbx_seq_one_letter_code
_entity_poly.pdbx_strand_id
1 'polypeptide(L)'
;MPASTTATTGIAGLSSSVGGVSNDTSRLKSDDNLKAAGERFEAIFTGMMLKSMRSAKLGDGLFDNKASQQFRDMFDGKIAESMAQHSPMGIARAMTDFLSKNQATAPGAADGGGTP
;
A
#
# COMPACT_ATOMS: atom_id res chain seq x y z
N MET A 1 46.68 -13.17 32.52
CA MET A 1 45.76 -12.24 33.19
C MET A 1 46.16 -10.81 32.80
N PRO A 2 45.42 -10.17 31.88
CA PRO A 2 44.91 -8.82 32.15
C PRO A 2 43.40 -8.68 31.91
N ALA A 3 42.79 -7.76 32.65
CA ALA A 3 41.35 -7.55 32.81
C ALA A 3 40.65 -6.96 31.57
N SER A 4 39.46 -7.47 31.27
CA SER A 4 38.57 -6.91 30.24
C SER A 4 37.61 -5.90 30.87
N THR A 5 37.76 -4.64 30.45
CA THR A 5 36.91 -3.50 30.78
C THR A 5 35.48 -3.70 30.26
N THR A 6 34.51 -3.63 31.18
CA THR A 6 33.07 -3.55 30.89
C THR A 6 32.76 -2.22 30.21
N ALA A 7 32.42 -2.25 28.92
CA ALA A 7 31.85 -1.12 28.22
C ALA A 7 30.34 -1.09 28.43
N THR A 8 29.90 -0.31 29.42
CA THR A 8 28.54 0.25 29.47
C THR A 8 28.38 1.21 28.30
N THR A 9 27.67 0.80 27.24
CA THR A 9 27.26 1.71 26.17
C THR A 9 25.76 1.59 25.93
N GLY A 10 25.05 2.59 26.49
CA GLY A 10 23.98 3.31 25.83
C GLY A 10 22.78 2.51 25.35
N ILE A 11 21.73 2.50 26.16
CA ILE A 11 20.33 2.35 25.72
C ILE A 11 19.90 3.58 24.89
N ALA A 12 20.50 3.79 23.73
CA ALA A 12 20.07 4.77 22.74
C ALA A 12 19.19 4.05 21.71
N GLY A 13 17.89 3.95 21.96
CA GLY A 13 16.98 3.33 20.99
C GLY A 13 15.48 3.41 21.26
N LEU A 14 15.04 3.83 22.45
CA LEU A 14 13.61 3.80 22.82
C LEU A 14 12.83 5.09 22.48
N SER A 15 13.13 5.77 21.37
CA SER A 15 12.41 7.00 21.01
C SER A 15 11.98 7.02 19.54
N SER A 16 11.10 6.10 19.17
CA SER A 16 10.44 6.18 17.86
C SER A 16 9.01 5.60 17.81
N SER A 17 8.40 5.26 18.94
CA SER A 17 7.08 4.61 18.95
C SER A 17 5.90 5.52 19.36
N VAL A 18 5.97 6.83 19.14
CA VAL A 18 4.79 7.70 19.33
C VAL A 18 4.46 8.47 18.05
N GLY A 19 3.29 8.14 17.49
CA GLY A 19 2.48 9.04 16.68
C GLY A 19 3.16 9.67 15.46
N GLY A 20 3.36 8.88 14.41
CA GLY A 20 3.67 9.40 13.09
C GLY A 20 3.50 8.29 12.08
N VAL A 21 2.72 8.51 11.04
CA VAL A 21 2.78 7.68 9.84
C VAL A 21 4.18 7.87 9.28
N SER A 22 5.10 6.98 9.64
CA SER A 22 6.46 7.03 9.13
C SER A 22 6.41 6.80 7.62
N ASN A 23 6.92 7.76 6.85
CA ASN A 23 7.24 7.63 5.41
C ASN A 23 8.41 6.65 5.19
N ASP A 24 8.46 5.58 5.99
CA ASP A 24 9.49 4.58 5.91
C ASP A 24 9.15 3.63 4.75
N THR A 25 9.50 4.08 3.55
CA THR A 25 9.36 3.32 2.31
C THR A 25 10.35 2.16 2.25
N SER A 26 11.12 1.88 3.32
CA SER A 26 11.99 0.70 3.36
C SER A 26 11.22 -0.61 3.28
N ARG A 27 9.99 -0.65 3.80
CA ARG A 27 9.06 -1.79 3.66
C ARG A 27 8.57 -1.97 2.22
N LEU A 28 8.63 -0.91 1.42
CA LEU A 28 8.27 -0.88 0.01
C LEU A 28 9.48 -1.16 -0.91
N LYS A 29 10.68 -1.42 -0.37
CA LYS A 29 11.87 -1.75 -1.17
C LYS A 29 11.80 -3.15 -1.81
N SER A 30 10.92 -4.01 -1.31
CA SER A 30 10.67 -5.29 -1.94
C SER A 30 9.57 -5.11 -2.98
N ASP A 31 9.91 -5.35 -4.25
CA ASP A 31 8.96 -5.33 -5.37
C ASP A 31 7.70 -6.15 -5.09
N ASP A 32 7.80 -7.24 -4.33
CA ASP A 32 6.65 -8.06 -3.90
C ASP A 32 5.68 -7.29 -2.99
N ASN A 33 6.20 -6.42 -2.10
CA ASN A 33 5.36 -5.60 -1.22
C ASN A 33 4.68 -4.48 -2.01
N LEU A 34 5.37 -3.89 -2.99
CA LEU A 34 4.78 -2.93 -3.92
C LEU A 34 3.67 -3.58 -4.75
N LYS A 35 3.93 -4.77 -5.31
CA LYS A 35 2.96 -5.54 -6.10
C LYS A 35 1.72 -5.88 -5.28
N ALA A 36 1.89 -6.41 -4.06
CA ALA A 36 0.77 -6.73 -3.18
C ALA A 36 -0.02 -5.48 -2.76
N ALA A 37 0.64 -4.34 -2.56
CA ALA A 37 -0.03 -3.07 -2.27
C ALA A 37 -0.80 -2.54 -3.50
N GLY A 38 -0.23 -2.68 -4.70
CA GLY A 38 -0.89 -2.34 -5.96
C GLY A 38 -2.16 -3.17 -6.20
N GLU A 39 -2.09 -4.49 -6.01
CA GLU A 39 -3.24 -5.39 -6.15
C GLU A 39 -4.39 -5.02 -5.21
N ARG A 40 -4.07 -4.68 -3.96
CA ARG A 40 -5.07 -4.21 -2.97
C ARG A 40 -5.68 -2.86 -3.36
N PHE A 41 -4.87 -1.94 -3.88
CA PHE A 41 -5.35 -0.66 -4.38
C PHE A 41 -6.31 -0.84 -5.57
N GLU A 42 -5.96 -1.71 -6.52
CA GLU A 42 -6.79 -2.00 -7.69
C GLU A 42 -8.11 -2.67 -7.30
N ALA A 43 -8.14 -3.53 -6.28
CA ALA A 43 -9.38 -4.10 -5.76
C ALA A 43 -10.34 -3.01 -5.22
N ILE A 44 -9.82 -2.03 -4.47
CA ILE A 44 -10.62 -0.91 -3.95
C ILE A 44 -11.14 -0.04 -5.08
N PHE A 45 -10.28 0.30 -6.05
CA PHE A 45 -10.66 1.12 -7.20
C PHE A 45 -11.70 0.43 -8.08
N THR A 46 -11.54 -0.88 -8.34
CA THR A 46 -12.50 -1.68 -9.09
C THR A 46 -13.84 -1.76 -8.37
N GLY A 47 -13.83 -1.94 -7.04
CA GLY A 47 -15.04 -1.88 -6.20
C GLY A 47 -15.72 -0.52 -6.26
N MET A 48 -14.97 0.59 -6.20
CA MET A 48 -15.52 1.94 -6.37
C MET A 48 -16.11 2.15 -7.76
N MET A 49 -15.47 1.66 -8.82
CA MET A 49 -15.98 1.73 -10.19
C MET A 49 -17.29 0.95 -10.35
N LEU A 50 -17.34 -0.31 -9.88
CA LEU A 50 -18.54 -1.14 -9.86
C LEU A 50 -19.68 -0.45 -9.10
N LYS A 51 -19.37 0.12 -7.94
CA LYS A 51 -20.31 0.88 -7.13
C LYS A 51 -20.82 2.13 -7.84
N SER A 52 -19.94 2.92 -8.47
CA SER A 52 -20.32 4.11 -9.25
C SER A 52 -21.18 3.77 -10.45
N MET A 53 -20.88 2.69 -11.18
CA MET A 53 -21.71 2.19 -12.28
C MET A 53 -23.11 1.78 -11.80
N ARG A 54 -23.19 1.13 -10.63
CA ARG A 54 -24.47 0.73 -10.02
C ARG A 54 -25.25 1.93 -9.48
N SER A 55 -24.60 2.90 -8.85
CA SER A 55 -25.23 4.15 -8.43
C SER A 55 -25.73 4.99 -9.61
N ALA A 56 -25.08 4.89 -10.78
CA ALA A 56 -25.53 5.55 -12.00
C ALA A 56 -26.74 4.86 -12.66
N LYS A 57 -27.06 3.61 -12.28
CA LYS A 57 -28.34 2.99 -12.64
C LYS A 57 -29.45 3.65 -11.83
N LEU A 58 -30.18 4.56 -12.47
CA LEU A 58 -31.41 5.15 -11.95
C LEU A 58 -32.41 4.03 -11.62
N GLY A 59 -32.63 3.82 -10.33
CA GLY A 59 -33.62 2.88 -9.84
C GLY A 59 -33.27 2.38 -8.45
N ASP A 60 -33.47 3.24 -7.45
CA ASP A 60 -33.82 2.78 -6.11
C ASP A 60 -35.19 2.10 -6.27
N GLY A 61 -35.16 0.82 -6.65
CA GLY A 61 -36.39 0.05 -6.77
C GLY A 61 -37.03 0.05 -5.39
N LEU A 62 -38.33 0.33 -5.31
CA LEU A 62 -39.13 0.36 -4.07
C LEU A 62 -38.98 -0.89 -3.15
N PHE A 63 -38.22 -1.89 -3.57
CA PHE A 63 -37.94 -3.16 -2.92
C PHE A 63 -36.48 -3.34 -2.46
N ASP A 64 -35.60 -2.34 -2.59
CA ASP A 64 -34.23 -2.45 -2.08
C ASP A 64 -34.21 -2.16 -0.56
N ASN A 65 -34.04 -3.22 0.23
CA ASN A 65 -33.94 -3.11 1.68
C ASN A 65 -32.47 -3.01 2.11
N LYS A 66 -32.22 -2.41 3.28
CA LYS A 66 -30.85 -2.30 3.86
C LYS A 66 -30.11 -3.64 3.97
N ALA A 67 -30.84 -4.75 4.14
CA ALA A 67 -30.28 -6.10 4.15
C ALA A 67 -29.80 -6.56 2.77
N SER A 68 -30.54 -6.27 1.69
CA SER A 68 -30.09 -6.59 0.33
C SER A 68 -28.89 -5.76 -0.08
N GLN A 69 -28.82 -4.49 0.35
CA GLN A 69 -27.66 -3.63 0.12
C GLN A 69 -26.40 -4.19 0.80
N GLN A 70 -26.48 -4.57 2.08
CA GLN A 70 -25.34 -5.17 2.79
C GLN A 70 -24.84 -6.47 2.15
N PHE A 71 -25.75 -7.36 1.75
CA PHE A 71 -25.37 -8.60 1.06
C PHE A 71 -24.69 -8.32 -0.28
N ARG A 72 -25.23 -7.36 -1.05
CA ARG A 72 -24.66 -6.93 -2.33
C ARG A 72 -23.30 -6.28 -2.16
N ASP A 73 -23.11 -5.44 -1.13
CA ASP A 73 -21.80 -4.83 -0.84
C ASP A 73 -20.75 -5.90 -0.52
N MET A 74 -21.08 -6.92 0.27
CA MET A 74 -20.17 -8.06 0.51
C MET A 74 -19.86 -8.84 -0.77
N PHE A 75 -20.88 -9.06 -1.60
CA PHE A 75 -20.74 -9.80 -2.85
C PHE A 75 -19.88 -9.04 -3.87
N ASP A 76 -20.14 -7.74 -4.07
CA ASP A 76 -19.32 -6.87 -4.91
C ASP A 76 -17.88 -6.79 -4.38
N GLY A 77 -17.69 -6.77 -3.05
CA GLY A 77 -16.36 -6.83 -2.44
C GLY A 77 -15.59 -8.10 -2.81
N LYS A 78 -16.26 -9.26 -2.78
CA LYS A 78 -15.68 -10.54 -3.20
C LYS A 78 -15.41 -10.62 -4.70
N ILE A 79 -16.30 -10.06 -5.52
CA ILE A 79 -16.10 -9.94 -6.96
C ILE A 79 -14.90 -9.04 -7.25
N ALA A 80 -14.80 -7.87 -6.62
CA ALA A 80 -13.69 -6.94 -6.82
C ALA A 80 -12.34 -7.56 -6.44
N GLU A 81 -12.29 -8.30 -5.33
CA GLU A 81 -11.11 -9.06 -4.91
C GLU A 81 -10.72 -10.14 -5.95
N SER A 82 -11.69 -10.90 -6.46
CA SER A 82 -11.46 -11.92 -7.50
C SER A 82 -11.01 -11.31 -8.83
N MET A 83 -11.61 -10.18 -9.24
CA MET A 83 -11.25 -9.48 -10.48
C MET A 83 -9.85 -8.88 -10.41
N ALA A 84 -9.47 -8.28 -9.28
CA ALA A 84 -8.12 -7.77 -9.07
C ALA A 84 -7.05 -8.88 -9.15
N GLN A 85 -7.38 -10.09 -8.70
CA GLN A 85 -6.46 -11.24 -8.74
C GLN A 85 -6.40 -11.92 -10.12
N HIS A 86 -7.53 -12.08 -10.81
CA HIS A 86 -7.62 -12.91 -12.03
C HIS A 86 -7.61 -12.10 -13.32
N SER A 87 -8.02 -10.83 -13.30
CA SER A 87 -8.12 -9.99 -14.49
C SER A 87 -7.73 -8.54 -14.17
N PRO A 88 -6.46 -8.29 -13.80
CA PRO A 88 -5.99 -6.95 -13.51
C PRO A 88 -6.08 -6.06 -14.77
N MET A 89 -6.74 -4.92 -14.63
CA MET A 89 -6.85 -3.83 -15.60
C MET A 89 -5.53 -3.06 -15.77
N GLY A 90 -4.52 -3.39 -14.95
CA GLY A 90 -3.15 -2.85 -15.06
C GLY A 90 -2.93 -1.58 -14.25
N ILE A 91 -3.93 -1.13 -13.48
CA ILE A 91 -3.83 0.07 -12.64
C ILE A 91 -2.86 -0.18 -11.48
N ALA A 92 -2.89 -1.39 -10.88
CA ALA A 92 -1.91 -1.78 -9.86
C ALA A 92 -0.48 -1.66 -10.40
N ARG A 93 -0.24 -2.19 -11.61
CA ARG A 93 1.09 -2.20 -12.23
C ARG A 93 1.58 -0.79 -12.57
N ALA A 94 0.71 0.06 -13.11
CA ALA A 94 1.05 1.45 -13.39
C ALA A 94 1.38 2.22 -12.09
N MET A 95 0.67 1.95 -11.00
CA MET A 95 0.95 2.56 -9.70
C MET A 95 2.29 2.08 -9.11
N THR A 96 2.59 0.78 -9.18
CA THR A 96 3.87 0.24 -8.70
C THR A 96 5.04 0.75 -9.52
N ASP A 97 4.90 0.84 -10.85
CA ASP A 97 5.92 1.37 -11.73
C ASP A 97 6.18 2.87 -11.45
N PHE A 98 5.11 3.65 -11.23
CA PHE A 98 5.23 5.06 -10.86
C PHE A 98 5.94 5.24 -9.50
N LEU A 99 5.55 4.46 -8.49
CA LEU A 99 6.13 4.54 -7.16
C LEU A 99 7.59 4.06 -7.14
N SER A 100 7.91 2.99 -7.86
CA SER A 100 9.27 2.47 -8.04
C SER A 100 10.16 3.48 -8.78
N LYS A 101 9.65 4.11 -9.84
CA LYS A 101 10.34 5.20 -10.57
C LYS A 101 10.61 6.40 -9.66
N ASN A 102 9.62 6.83 -8.87
CA ASN A 102 9.80 7.95 -7.93
C ASN A 102 10.79 7.61 -6.82
N GLN A 103 10.84 6.37 -6.34
CA GLN A 103 11.84 5.90 -5.36
C GLN A 103 13.25 5.86 -5.95
N ALA A 104 13.41 5.46 -7.22
CA ALA A 104 14.70 5.48 -7.92
C ALA A 104 15.21 6.90 -8.22
N THR A 105 14.35 7.92 -8.14
CA THR A 105 14.69 9.34 -8.33
C THR A 105 14.94 10.06 -7.00
N ALA A 106 14.84 9.37 -5.85
CA ALA A 106 15.37 9.91 -4.60
C ALA A 106 16.90 9.98 -4.76
N PRO A 107 17.53 11.17 -4.65
CA PRO A 107 18.97 11.28 -4.77
C PRO A 107 19.59 10.44 -3.67
N GLY A 108 20.16 9.30 -4.06
CA GLY A 108 21.19 8.66 -3.27
C GLY A 108 22.27 9.69 -3.08
N ALA A 109 22.44 10.15 -1.84
CA ALA A 109 23.65 10.76 -1.36
C ALA A 109 24.78 9.70 -1.44
N ALA A 110 25.20 9.40 -2.66
CA ALA A 110 26.44 8.72 -2.96
C ALA A 110 27.44 9.82 -3.30
N ASP A 111 28.27 10.11 -2.30
CA ASP A 111 29.71 10.16 -2.45
C ASP A 111 30.25 10.95 -3.65
N GLY A 112 30.66 12.19 -3.37
CA GLY A 112 31.62 12.93 -4.19
C GLY A 112 32.91 13.09 -3.40
N GLY A 113 33.80 12.09 -3.46
CA GLY A 113 35.19 12.24 -3.08
C GLY A 113 35.97 13.16 -4.02
N GLY A 114 37.01 13.82 -3.52
CA GLY A 114 38.01 14.54 -4.34
C GLY A 114 38.55 15.82 -3.68
N THR A 115 39.63 15.65 -2.91
CA THR A 115 40.88 16.44 -2.78
C THR A 115 41.04 17.79 -3.53
N PRO A 116 41.92 18.73 -3.10
CA PRO A 116 43.36 18.50 -2.80
C PRO A 116 43.81 18.62 -1.35
#